data_AF-A0A660VGE1-F1
#
_entry.id   AF-A0A660VGE1-F1
#
_cell.length_a   1.000
_cell.length_b   1.000
_cell.length_c   1.000
_cell.angle_alpha   90.00
_cell.angle_beta   90.00
_cell.angle_gamma   90.00
#
_symmetry.space_group_name_H-M   'P 1'
#
loop_
_entity.id
_entity.type
_entity.pdbx_description
1 polymer ?
#
loop_
_entity_poly.entity_id
_entity_poly.type
_entity_poly.pdbx_seq_one_letter_code
_entity_poly.pdbx_strand_id
1 'polypeptide(L)'
;MEEVRLLLRFLDAVRARTRRAEVLASFNLFLALTMLLLLGGVVGDHAVGFPVPVRVAYFALLTLTASSFLAVAVVRPLFRRLSRPYCARLIEKRLPELQGSLLAFAELPDKESPVAAALAARALKRLEGRSPADFAPAGKVVNSFALFAVVFLAFAVYTTFSPKSVLLSLERLLYPTSALAVPTATRITAVKPGDAVVLEGAKVFFRVSVEGEEPSEVLVRRRFEGGGDVVRLTAVAPGEYEAALPAAVASFDYFAEAGDASAGPFRVKVHPVPAVTAVTFGVRPPHYTGVEPFEESGRLVRFPAGSTVEARITTSTAVRRAWVIARGNTKPMKKTGGDSALAVLSPRSPVSLFFRYEDTAGFESAASAVFRLVPLPDRPPLVAIVLPLDGASVPLKMPLTVKGSARDDYGLSALRLEYSVNGGPWVKEALSVPPAARAVEMRSVL
;
A
#
# COMPACT_ATOMS: atom_id res chain seq x y z
N MET A 1 -41.22 -60.32 51.29
CA MET A 1 -40.68 -60.18 49.92
C MET A 1 -40.96 -58.82 49.27
N GLU A 2 -42.10 -58.17 49.53
CA GLU A 2 -42.43 -56.85 48.98
C GLU A 2 -41.56 -55.72 49.56
N GLU A 3 -41.34 -55.73 50.87
CA GLU A 3 -40.45 -54.78 51.59
C GLU A 3 -39.00 -54.81 51.06
N VAL A 4 -38.47 -55.99 50.77
CA VAL A 4 -37.14 -56.16 50.17
C VAL A 4 -37.07 -55.49 48.79
N ARG A 5 -38.10 -55.66 47.95
CA ARG A 5 -38.19 -55.02 46.63
C ARG A 5 -38.31 -53.50 46.73
N LEU A 6 -39.09 -52.98 47.68
CA LEU A 6 -39.23 -51.55 47.93
C LEU A 6 -37.92 -50.91 48.39
N LEU A 7 -37.20 -51.55 49.33
CA LEU A 7 -35.92 -51.05 49.81
C LEU A 7 -34.84 -51.06 48.71
N LEU A 8 -34.81 -52.10 47.88
CA LEU A 8 -33.90 -52.15 46.71
C LEU A 8 -34.20 -51.02 45.71
N ARG A 9 -35.49 -50.76 45.41
CA ARG A 9 -35.89 -49.62 44.57
C ARG A 9 -35.48 -48.28 45.18
N PHE A 10 -35.61 -48.13 46.50
CA PHE A 10 -35.17 -46.93 47.21
C PHE A 10 -33.65 -46.72 47.11
N LEU A 11 -32.86 -47.77 47.34
CA LEU A 11 -31.39 -47.74 47.20
C LEU A 11 -30.96 -47.43 45.76
N ASP A 12 -31.61 -48.04 44.76
CA ASP A 12 -31.32 -47.77 43.35
C ASP A 12 -31.74 -46.34 42.95
N ALA A 13 -32.80 -45.78 43.53
CA ALA A 13 -33.20 -44.38 43.34
C ALA A 13 -32.22 -43.38 43.97
N VAL A 14 -31.75 -43.63 45.20
CA VAL A 14 -30.69 -42.81 45.85
C VAL A 14 -29.40 -42.90 45.06
N ARG A 15 -29.04 -44.10 44.57
CA ARG A 15 -27.88 -44.32 43.71
C ARG A 15 -27.96 -43.50 42.42
N ALA A 16 -29.09 -43.55 41.73
CA ALA A 16 -29.31 -42.79 40.49
C ALA A 16 -29.24 -41.27 40.73
N ARG A 17 -29.86 -40.77 41.82
CA ARG A 17 -29.81 -39.34 42.18
C ARG A 17 -28.42 -38.87 42.60
N THR A 18 -27.69 -39.68 43.38
CA THR A 18 -26.31 -39.39 43.77
C THR A 18 -25.40 -39.33 42.55
N ARG A 19 -25.52 -40.30 41.63
CA ARG A 19 -24.77 -40.29 40.36
C ARG A 19 -25.08 -39.05 39.53
N ARG A 20 -26.36 -38.69 39.38
CA ARG A 20 -26.76 -37.47 38.65
C ARG A 20 -26.18 -36.22 39.30
N ALA A 21 -26.25 -36.10 40.62
CA ALA A 21 -25.70 -34.96 41.34
C ALA A 21 -24.17 -34.86 41.20
N GLU A 22 -23.44 -35.99 41.25
CA GLU A 22 -22.00 -36.00 41.02
C GLU A 22 -21.63 -35.61 39.59
N VAL A 23 -22.33 -36.16 38.59
CA VAL A 23 -22.11 -35.83 37.18
C VAL A 23 -22.42 -34.36 36.90
N LEU A 24 -23.54 -33.84 37.42
CA LEU A 24 -23.90 -32.42 37.28
C LEU A 24 -22.88 -31.51 37.96
N ALA A 25 -22.45 -31.85 39.19
CA ALA A 25 -21.46 -31.06 39.90
C ALA A 25 -20.10 -31.05 39.18
N SER A 26 -19.65 -32.22 38.69
CA SER A 26 -18.44 -32.32 37.86
C SER A 26 -18.58 -31.56 36.55
N PHE A 27 -19.74 -31.60 35.89
CA PHE A 27 -19.98 -30.89 34.64
C PHE A 27 -19.98 -29.36 34.85
N ASN A 28 -20.59 -28.87 35.93
CA ASN A 28 -20.52 -27.46 36.30
C ASN A 28 -19.07 -27.02 36.57
N LEU A 29 -18.29 -27.85 37.28
CA LEU A 29 -16.87 -27.57 37.54
C LEU A 29 -16.03 -27.60 36.26
N PHE A 30 -16.35 -28.50 35.33
CA PHE A 30 -15.75 -28.53 33.99
C PHE A 30 -16.00 -27.22 33.24
N LEU A 31 -17.27 -26.79 33.16
CA LEU A 31 -17.64 -25.53 32.51
C LEU A 31 -16.95 -24.33 33.18
N ALA A 32 -16.91 -24.30 34.51
CA ALA A 32 -16.24 -23.23 35.26
C ALA A 32 -14.73 -23.18 34.95
N LEU A 33 -14.05 -24.33 34.95
CA LEU A 33 -12.62 -24.41 34.63
C LEU A 33 -12.35 -24.02 33.18
N THR A 34 -13.14 -24.51 32.23
CA THR A 34 -13.00 -24.15 30.81
C THR A 34 -13.22 -22.66 30.60
N MET A 35 -14.26 -22.06 31.18
CA MET A 35 -14.48 -20.61 31.09
C MET A 35 -13.35 -19.81 31.76
N LEU A 36 -12.84 -20.27 32.90
CA LEU A 36 -11.73 -19.59 33.60
C LEU A 36 -10.45 -19.61 32.75
N LEU A 37 -10.14 -20.75 32.11
CA LEU A 37 -9.04 -20.84 31.17
C LEU A 37 -9.29 -19.91 29.98
N LEU A 38 -10.45 -19.98 29.31
CA LEU A 38 -10.76 -19.07 28.21
C LEU A 38 -10.60 -17.59 28.61
N LEU A 39 -11.08 -17.20 29.80
CA LEU A 39 -10.91 -15.85 30.32
C LEU A 39 -9.44 -15.47 30.46
N GLY A 40 -8.64 -16.33 31.10
CA GLY A 40 -7.20 -16.11 31.27
C GLY A 40 -6.45 -16.01 29.94
N GLY A 41 -6.85 -16.82 28.95
CA GLY A 41 -6.30 -16.76 27.60
C GLY A 41 -6.65 -15.46 26.89
N VAL A 42 -7.90 -15.01 26.97
CA VAL A 42 -8.35 -13.74 26.38
C VAL A 42 -7.63 -12.56 27.02
N VAL A 43 -7.58 -12.50 28.36
CA VAL A 43 -6.87 -11.44 29.09
C VAL A 43 -5.40 -11.43 28.73
N GLY A 44 -4.77 -12.60 28.60
CA GLY A 44 -3.38 -12.74 28.19
C GLY A 44 -3.13 -12.27 26.74
N ASP A 45 -4.00 -12.64 25.80
CA ASP A 45 -3.93 -12.18 24.40
C ASP A 45 -4.18 -10.66 24.29
N HIS A 46 -5.07 -10.09 25.11
CA HIS A 46 -5.29 -8.64 25.17
C HIS A 46 -4.09 -7.87 25.73
N ALA A 47 -3.38 -8.46 26.70
CA ALA A 47 -2.24 -7.84 27.36
C ALA A 47 -0.94 -7.91 26.54
N VAL A 48 -0.67 -9.05 25.88
CA VAL A 48 0.63 -9.32 25.24
C VAL A 48 0.52 -9.61 23.74
N GLY A 49 -0.68 -9.95 23.24
CA GLY A 49 -0.88 -10.34 21.84
C GLY A 49 -0.15 -11.65 21.51
N PHE A 50 -0.71 -12.80 21.88
CA PHE A 50 0.02 -14.06 21.84
C PHE A 50 0.53 -14.41 20.44
N PRO A 51 1.85 -14.68 20.27
CA PRO A 51 2.37 -15.19 19.01
C PRO A 51 1.88 -16.62 18.76
N VAL A 52 1.95 -17.09 17.51
CA VAL A 52 1.44 -18.41 17.10
C VAL A 52 1.91 -19.55 18.02
N PRO A 53 3.21 -19.66 18.41
CA PRO A 53 3.66 -20.76 19.27
C PRO A 53 2.98 -20.76 20.66
N VAL A 54 2.79 -19.57 21.24
CA VAL A 54 2.12 -19.41 22.54
C VAL A 54 0.64 -19.78 22.41
N ARG A 55 -0.02 -19.36 21.33
CA ARG A 55 -1.42 -19.75 21.05
C ARG A 55 -1.58 -21.26 20.89
N VAL A 56 -0.69 -21.92 20.17
CA VAL A 56 -0.70 -23.39 20.01
C VAL A 56 -0.48 -24.09 21.35
N ALA A 57 0.50 -23.65 22.14
CA ALA A 57 0.76 -24.21 23.47
C ALA A 57 -0.45 -24.01 24.40
N TYR A 58 -1.08 -22.84 24.35
CA TYR A 58 -2.28 -22.53 25.12
C TYR A 58 -3.47 -23.39 24.71
N PHE A 59 -3.70 -23.56 23.40
CA PHE A 59 -4.74 -24.43 22.87
C PHE A 59 -4.51 -25.90 23.25
N ALA A 60 -3.27 -26.38 23.19
CA ALA A 60 -2.91 -27.73 23.65
C ALA A 60 -3.18 -27.91 25.15
N LEU A 61 -2.82 -26.92 25.98
CA LEU A 61 -3.13 -26.93 27.40
C LEU A 61 -4.64 -26.94 27.65
N LEU A 62 -5.41 -26.12 26.94
CA LEU A 62 -6.86 -26.02 27.08
C LEU A 62 -7.54 -27.33 26.68
N THR A 63 -7.18 -27.89 25.53
CA THR A 63 -7.75 -29.15 25.02
C THR A 63 -7.34 -30.35 25.88
N LEU A 64 -6.08 -30.43 26.32
CA LEU A 64 -5.62 -31.49 27.22
C LEU A 64 -6.35 -31.41 28.57
N THR A 65 -6.41 -30.21 29.18
CA THR A 65 -7.08 -30.01 30.46
C THR A 65 -8.56 -30.32 30.36
N ALA A 66 -9.24 -29.81 29.33
CA ALA A 66 -10.66 -30.07 29.10
C ALA A 66 -10.93 -31.56 28.88
N SER A 67 -10.13 -32.22 28.03
CA SER A 67 -10.31 -33.65 27.71
C SER A 67 -10.00 -34.55 28.91
N SER A 68 -8.91 -34.30 29.64
CA SER A 68 -8.56 -35.04 30.85
C SER A 68 -9.60 -34.86 31.95
N PHE A 69 -10.08 -33.64 32.17
CA PHE A 69 -11.11 -33.38 33.17
C PHE A 69 -12.44 -34.03 32.78
N LEU A 70 -12.87 -33.90 31.53
CA LEU A 70 -14.09 -34.55 31.03
C LEU A 70 -13.99 -36.07 31.19
N ALA A 71 -12.86 -36.68 30.81
CA ALA A 71 -12.62 -38.11 30.95
C ALA A 71 -12.66 -38.59 32.41
N VAL A 72 -11.99 -37.89 33.33
CA VAL A 72 -11.83 -38.31 34.73
C VAL A 72 -13.01 -37.93 35.61
N ALA A 73 -13.59 -36.74 35.44
CA ALA A 73 -14.60 -36.18 36.33
C ALA A 73 -16.04 -36.42 35.86
N VAL A 74 -16.27 -36.58 34.54
CA VAL A 74 -17.61 -36.77 33.97
C VAL A 74 -17.76 -38.21 33.45
N VAL A 75 -16.92 -38.63 32.52
CA VAL A 75 -17.04 -39.92 31.84
C VAL A 75 -16.76 -41.09 32.79
N ARG A 76 -15.68 -41.06 33.57
CA ARG A 76 -15.32 -42.14 34.49
C ARG A 76 -16.43 -42.40 35.54
N PRO A 77 -17.04 -41.40 36.22
CA PRO A 77 -18.18 -41.65 37.11
C PRO A 77 -19.43 -42.20 36.43
N LEU A 78 -19.65 -41.90 35.14
CA LEU A 78 -20.71 -42.54 34.37
C LEU A 78 -20.49 -44.06 34.23
N PHE A 79 -19.25 -44.52 34.11
CA PHE A 79 -18.95 -45.94 33.96
C PHE A 79 -18.63 -46.68 35.28
N ARG A 80 -18.44 -45.95 36.39
CA ARG A 80 -18.21 -46.58 37.71
C ARG A 80 -19.50 -47.22 38.23
N ARG A 81 -19.41 -48.50 38.60
CA ARG A 81 -20.48 -49.19 39.34
C ARG A 81 -20.47 -48.72 40.79
N LEU A 82 -21.31 -47.75 41.13
CA LEU A 82 -21.63 -47.42 42.53
C LEU A 82 -22.20 -48.68 43.22
N SER A 83 -21.51 -49.24 44.20
CA SER A 83 -21.97 -50.46 44.87
C SER A 83 -23.16 -50.14 45.80
N ARG A 84 -24.09 -51.09 45.97
CA ARG A 84 -25.21 -50.95 46.91
C ARG A 84 -24.75 -50.67 48.35
N PRO A 85 -23.66 -51.29 48.86
CA PRO A 85 -23.09 -50.95 50.17
C PRO A 85 -22.61 -49.50 50.29
N TYR A 86 -22.09 -48.89 49.22
CA TYR A 86 -21.69 -47.48 49.23
C TYR A 86 -22.89 -46.55 49.44
N CYS A 87 -24.00 -46.82 48.75
CA CYS A 87 -25.24 -46.04 48.91
C CYS A 87 -25.87 -46.25 50.29
N ALA A 88 -25.79 -47.48 50.82
CA ALA A 88 -26.22 -47.77 52.19
C ALA A 88 -25.41 -46.98 53.22
N ARG A 89 -24.08 -46.95 53.11
CA ARG A 89 -23.20 -46.13 53.98
C ARG A 89 -23.49 -44.64 53.86
N LEU A 90 -23.79 -44.14 52.66
CA LEU A 90 -24.11 -42.73 52.43
C LEU A 90 -25.41 -42.32 53.14
N ILE A 91 -26.43 -43.19 53.10
CA ILE A 91 -27.71 -42.98 53.79
C ILE A 91 -27.52 -43.05 55.31
N GLU A 92 -26.82 -44.06 55.82
CA GLU A 92 -26.55 -44.23 57.26
C GLU A 92 -25.70 -43.09 57.85
N LYS A 93 -24.78 -42.51 57.06
CA LYS A 93 -24.03 -41.32 57.49
C LYS A 93 -24.94 -40.11 57.75
N ARG A 94 -26.08 -40.01 57.07
CA ARG A 94 -27.07 -38.93 57.27
C ARG A 94 -28.19 -39.32 58.24
N LEU A 95 -28.41 -40.61 58.45
CA LEU A 95 -29.37 -41.18 59.41
C LEU A 95 -28.66 -42.18 60.33
N PRO A 96 -27.99 -41.72 61.40
CA PRO A 96 -27.33 -42.60 62.37
C PRO A 96 -28.29 -43.61 63.03
N GLU A 97 -29.58 -43.27 63.07
CA GLU A 97 -30.67 -44.09 63.62
C GLU A 97 -30.81 -45.46 62.94
N LEU A 98 -30.27 -45.64 61.72
CA LEU A 98 -30.27 -46.91 61.02
C LEU A 98 -29.32 -47.94 61.66
N GLN A 99 -28.35 -47.53 62.49
CA GLN A 99 -27.50 -48.42 63.29
C GLN A 99 -26.86 -49.60 62.51
N GLY A 100 -26.46 -49.38 61.25
CA GLY A 100 -25.82 -50.41 60.42
C GLY A 100 -26.78 -51.42 59.78
N SER A 101 -28.10 -51.32 59.99
CA SER A 101 -29.06 -52.28 59.44
C SER A 101 -29.17 -52.21 57.92
N LEU A 102 -28.96 -51.04 57.33
CA LEU A 102 -29.04 -50.81 55.88
C LEU A 102 -27.76 -51.30 55.20
N LEU A 103 -26.60 -51.10 55.82
CA LEU A 103 -25.33 -51.64 55.35
C LEU A 103 -25.31 -53.17 55.44
N ALA A 104 -25.73 -53.73 56.58
CA ALA A 104 -25.85 -55.18 56.76
C ALA A 104 -26.81 -55.80 55.73
N PHE A 105 -27.96 -55.15 55.50
CA PHE A 105 -28.87 -55.55 54.42
C PHE A 105 -28.22 -55.47 53.04
N ALA A 106 -27.41 -54.44 52.74
CA ALA A 106 -26.76 -54.30 51.44
C ALA A 106 -25.66 -55.35 51.20
N GLU A 107 -24.91 -55.75 52.24
CA GLU A 107 -23.81 -56.72 52.20
C GLU A 107 -24.27 -58.19 52.19
N LEU A 108 -25.50 -58.49 52.66
CA LEU A 108 -26.08 -59.84 52.63
C LEU A 108 -26.09 -60.46 51.21
N PRO A 109 -25.49 -61.64 50.98
CA PRO A 109 -25.48 -62.28 49.66
C PRO A 109 -26.86 -62.82 49.26
N ASP A 110 -27.59 -63.39 50.23
CA ASP A 110 -28.94 -63.91 50.03
C ASP A 110 -30.01 -62.89 50.45
N LYS A 111 -30.71 -62.35 49.46
CA LYS A 111 -31.79 -61.37 49.65
C LYS A 111 -33.15 -62.01 49.90
N GLU A 112 -33.26 -63.34 49.82
CA GLU A 112 -34.50 -64.09 50.05
C GLU A 112 -34.58 -64.65 51.48
N SER A 113 -33.50 -64.53 52.26
CA SER A 113 -33.47 -64.97 53.66
C SER A 113 -34.49 -64.23 54.54
N PRO A 114 -35.06 -64.88 55.58
CA PRO A 114 -35.94 -64.24 56.56
C PRO A 114 -35.26 -63.05 57.27
N VAL A 115 -33.94 -63.13 57.43
CA VAL A 115 -33.09 -62.07 58.00
C VAL A 115 -33.07 -60.83 57.11
N ALA A 116 -32.97 -61.00 55.79
CA ALA A 116 -33.03 -59.89 54.83
C ALA A 116 -34.41 -59.20 54.85
N ALA A 117 -35.50 -59.96 54.99
CA ALA A 117 -36.84 -59.40 55.14
C ALA A 117 -37.00 -58.57 56.43
N ALA A 118 -36.55 -59.10 57.57
CA ALA A 118 -36.61 -58.39 58.85
C ALA A 118 -35.77 -57.10 58.86
N LEU A 119 -34.58 -57.12 58.25
CA LEU A 119 -33.72 -55.94 58.10
C LEU A 119 -34.34 -54.91 57.13
N ALA A 120 -34.98 -55.37 56.05
CA ALA A 120 -35.66 -54.48 55.12
C ALA A 120 -36.86 -53.77 55.75
N ALA A 121 -37.71 -54.49 56.49
CA ALA A 121 -38.84 -53.94 57.23
C ALA A 121 -38.39 -52.88 58.24
N ARG A 122 -37.33 -53.19 59.02
CA ARG A 122 -36.76 -52.28 60.02
C ARG A 122 -36.17 -51.02 59.39
N ALA A 123 -35.47 -51.15 58.27
CA ALA A 123 -34.91 -50.02 57.54
C ALA A 123 -35.99 -49.15 56.90
N LEU A 124 -37.04 -49.75 56.30
CA LEU A 124 -38.16 -49.01 55.71
C LEU A 124 -38.94 -48.22 56.75
N LYS A 125 -39.22 -48.81 57.91
CA LYS A 125 -39.90 -48.10 59.03
C LYS A 125 -39.09 -46.88 59.50
N ARG A 126 -37.77 -46.97 59.50
CA ARG A 126 -36.87 -45.86 59.85
C ARG A 126 -36.67 -44.84 58.71
N LEU A 127 -37.02 -45.20 57.48
CA LEU A 127 -37.00 -44.33 56.30
C LEU A 127 -38.37 -43.72 56.00
N GLU A 128 -39.38 -44.00 56.82
CA GLU A 128 -40.75 -43.51 56.66
C GLU A 128 -40.77 -41.96 56.69
N GLY A 129 -41.48 -41.37 55.71
CA GLY A 129 -41.51 -39.91 55.53
C GLY A 129 -40.25 -39.28 54.92
N ARG A 130 -39.21 -40.07 54.57
CA ARG A 130 -37.99 -39.59 53.90
C ARG A 130 -37.99 -39.92 52.42
N SER A 131 -37.58 -38.95 51.61
CA SER A 131 -37.49 -39.14 50.16
C SER A 131 -36.07 -39.56 49.75
N PRO A 132 -35.88 -40.27 48.63
CA PRO A 132 -34.54 -40.52 48.08
C PRO A 132 -33.75 -39.23 47.74
N ALA A 133 -34.38 -38.05 47.69
CA ALA A 133 -33.70 -36.78 47.38
C ALA A 133 -32.92 -36.24 48.60
N ASP A 134 -33.40 -36.53 49.81
CA ASP A 134 -32.85 -36.00 51.07
C ASP A 134 -31.41 -36.49 51.31
N PHE A 135 -31.05 -37.62 50.69
CA PHE A 135 -29.74 -38.26 50.79
C PHE A 135 -28.79 -37.91 49.66
N ALA A 136 -29.28 -37.26 48.58
CA ALA A 136 -28.44 -36.84 47.48
C ALA A 136 -27.53 -35.66 47.90
N PRO A 137 -26.32 -35.53 47.33
CA PRO A 137 -25.41 -34.43 47.65
C PRO A 137 -25.79 -33.12 46.93
N ALA A 138 -26.98 -32.57 47.22
CA ALA A 138 -27.49 -31.34 46.60
C ALA A 138 -26.53 -30.14 46.78
N GLY A 139 -25.91 -30.00 47.96
CA GLY A 139 -24.94 -28.93 48.23
C GLY A 139 -23.73 -28.93 47.29
N LYS A 140 -23.29 -30.10 46.79
CA LYS A 140 -22.21 -30.15 45.78
C LYS A 140 -22.65 -29.55 44.44
N VAL A 141 -23.89 -29.79 44.04
CA VAL A 141 -24.47 -29.24 42.80
C VAL A 141 -24.65 -27.73 42.95
N VAL A 142 -25.18 -27.27 44.09
CA VAL A 142 -25.37 -25.83 44.36
C VAL A 142 -24.03 -25.10 44.40
N ASN A 143 -23.02 -25.62 45.12
CA ASN A 143 -21.72 -24.94 45.21
C ASN A 143 -20.96 -24.93 43.88
N SER A 144 -21.02 -26.01 43.09
CA SER A 144 -20.41 -26.06 41.76
C SER A 144 -21.13 -25.14 40.77
N PHE A 145 -22.46 -25.05 40.85
CA PHE A 145 -23.23 -24.10 40.06
C PHE A 145 -22.92 -22.64 40.46
N ALA A 146 -22.81 -22.35 41.76
CA ALA A 146 -22.43 -21.03 42.25
C ALA A 146 -21.03 -20.65 41.75
N LEU A 147 -20.06 -21.56 41.79
CA LEU A 147 -18.73 -21.32 41.23
C LEU A 147 -18.78 -21.05 39.72
N PHE A 148 -19.52 -21.86 38.96
CA PHE A 148 -19.73 -21.62 37.53
C PHE A 148 -20.37 -20.25 37.27
N ALA A 149 -21.41 -19.90 38.02
CA ALA A 149 -22.08 -18.61 37.90
C ALA A 149 -21.15 -17.43 38.21
N VAL A 150 -20.28 -17.54 39.22
CA VAL A 150 -19.26 -16.52 39.53
C VAL A 150 -18.27 -16.36 38.39
N VAL A 151 -17.73 -17.45 37.84
CA VAL A 151 -16.80 -17.40 36.70
C VAL A 151 -17.48 -16.85 35.45
N PHE A 152 -18.71 -17.28 35.17
CA PHE A 152 -19.51 -16.77 34.07
C PHE A 152 -19.76 -15.26 34.22
N LEU A 153 -20.11 -14.80 35.42
CA LEU A 153 -20.30 -13.38 35.70
C LEU A 153 -19.01 -12.59 35.49
N ALA A 154 -17.87 -13.10 35.97
CA ALA A 154 -16.57 -12.46 35.73
C ALA A 154 -16.25 -12.37 34.23
N PHE A 155 -16.52 -13.43 33.46
CA PHE A 155 -16.35 -13.42 32.01
C PHE A 155 -17.27 -12.41 31.33
N ALA A 156 -18.54 -12.34 31.74
CA ALA A 156 -19.53 -11.42 31.19
C ALA A 156 -19.19 -9.95 31.50
N VAL A 157 -18.74 -9.66 32.73
CA VAL A 157 -18.24 -8.34 33.13
C VAL A 157 -17.04 -7.97 32.27
N TYR A 158 -16.05 -8.85 32.15
CA TYR A 158 -14.88 -8.57 31.30
C TYR A 158 -15.26 -8.31 29.83
N THR A 159 -16.18 -9.10 29.28
CA THR A 159 -16.66 -8.94 27.90
C THR A 159 -17.40 -7.63 27.68
N THR A 160 -18.11 -7.13 28.70
CA THR A 160 -18.89 -5.88 28.61
C THR A 160 -18.01 -4.64 28.74
N PHE A 161 -16.95 -4.70 29.54
CA PHE A 161 -16.11 -3.55 29.85
C PHE A 161 -14.75 -3.54 29.14
N SER A 162 -14.35 -4.62 28.46
CA SER A 162 -13.10 -4.63 27.70
C SER A 162 -13.24 -3.77 26.43
N PRO A 163 -12.32 -2.81 26.19
CA PRO A 163 -12.32 -2.02 24.95
C PRO A 163 -11.91 -2.86 23.73
N LYS A 164 -11.27 -4.01 23.96
CA LYS A 164 -10.77 -4.93 22.93
C LYS A 164 -11.79 -6.05 22.65
N SER A 165 -11.85 -6.50 21.40
CA SER A 165 -12.75 -7.59 21.00
C SER A 165 -12.40 -8.92 21.69
N VAL A 166 -13.26 -9.37 22.60
CA VAL A 166 -13.15 -10.69 23.25
C VAL A 166 -13.41 -11.82 22.26
N LEU A 167 -14.37 -11.64 21.34
CA LEU A 167 -14.71 -12.64 20.33
C LEU A 167 -13.50 -12.95 19.43
N LEU A 168 -12.77 -11.91 19.01
CA LEU A 168 -11.60 -12.08 18.16
C LEU A 168 -10.45 -12.82 18.89
N SER A 169 -10.26 -12.57 20.19
CA SER A 169 -9.31 -13.37 21.00
C SER A 169 -9.76 -14.81 21.19
N LEU A 170 -11.06 -15.07 21.39
CA LEU A 170 -11.58 -16.44 21.47
C LEU A 170 -11.33 -17.21 20.16
N GLU A 171 -11.60 -16.60 19.01
CA GLU A 171 -11.30 -17.20 17.70
C GLU A 171 -9.80 -17.46 17.52
N ARG A 172 -8.94 -16.51 17.90
CA ARG A 172 -7.48 -16.68 17.88
C ARG A 172 -7.00 -17.82 18.78
N LEU A 173 -7.65 -18.06 19.92
CA LEU A 173 -7.30 -19.13 20.86
C LEU A 173 -7.81 -20.50 20.38
N LEU A 174 -9.01 -20.56 19.81
CA LEU A 174 -9.61 -21.80 19.29
C LEU A 174 -9.01 -22.23 17.94
N TYR A 175 -8.56 -21.26 17.14
CA TYR A 175 -7.88 -21.46 15.86
C TYR A 175 -6.47 -20.84 15.92
N PRO A 176 -5.51 -21.47 16.60
CA PRO A 176 -4.22 -20.86 16.95
C PRO A 176 -3.31 -20.52 15.76
N THR A 177 -3.52 -21.19 14.62
CA THR A 177 -2.78 -20.95 13.37
C THR A 177 -3.45 -19.91 12.46
N SER A 178 -4.56 -19.31 12.89
CA SER A 178 -5.24 -18.26 12.12
C SER A 178 -4.37 -17.00 12.01
N ALA A 179 -4.42 -16.39 10.82
CA ALA A 179 -3.75 -15.12 10.50
C ALA A 179 -4.53 -13.88 10.99
N LEU A 180 -5.43 -14.06 11.95
CA LEU A 180 -6.19 -12.96 12.55
C LEU A 180 -5.23 -11.96 13.20
N ALA A 181 -5.48 -10.66 13.02
CA ALA A 181 -4.69 -9.59 13.65
C ALA A 181 -4.84 -9.62 15.18
N VAL A 182 -3.94 -8.95 15.90
CA VAL A 182 -4.07 -8.79 17.36
C VAL A 182 -5.27 -7.87 17.63
N PRO A 183 -6.12 -8.16 18.63
CA PRO A 183 -7.19 -7.25 19.01
C PRO A 183 -6.59 -5.97 19.62
N THR A 184 -6.92 -4.85 19.01
CA THR A 184 -6.51 -3.51 19.43
C THR A 184 -7.71 -2.71 19.90
N ALA A 185 -7.49 -1.77 20.83
CA ALA A 185 -8.54 -0.88 21.33
C ALA A 185 -8.80 0.26 20.33
N THR A 186 -7.74 0.73 19.69
CA THR A 186 -7.80 1.66 18.56
C THR A 186 -7.79 0.88 17.24
N ARG A 187 -8.48 1.36 16.21
CA ARG A 187 -8.44 0.78 14.86
C ARG A 187 -8.10 1.85 13.84
N ILE A 188 -7.03 1.65 13.08
CA ILE A 188 -6.68 2.52 11.95
C ILE A 188 -7.54 2.10 10.75
N THR A 189 -8.37 3.02 10.25
CA THR A 189 -9.29 2.77 9.13
C THR A 189 -8.75 3.24 7.79
N ALA A 190 -7.97 4.33 7.80
CA ALA A 190 -7.34 4.86 6.60
C ALA A 190 -5.99 5.51 6.91
N VAL A 191 -5.05 5.34 5.99
CA VAL A 191 -3.76 6.03 6.00
C VAL A 191 -3.57 6.66 4.62
N LYS A 192 -3.41 7.98 4.58
CA LYS A 192 -3.06 8.74 3.37
C LYS A 192 -1.66 9.34 3.57
N PRO A 193 -0.80 9.33 2.54
CA PRO A 193 -1.10 8.94 1.17
C PRO A 193 -1.08 7.42 0.92
N GLY A 194 -0.70 6.58 1.91
CA GLY A 194 -0.45 5.16 1.70
C GLY A 194 0.83 4.96 0.87
N ASP A 195 0.78 4.09 -0.14
CA ASP A 195 1.82 4.00 -1.17
C ASP A 195 1.67 5.12 -2.20
N ALA A 196 2.73 5.90 -2.40
CA ALA A 196 2.66 7.07 -3.28
C ALA A 196 3.98 7.35 -3.99
N VAL A 197 3.88 8.02 -5.14
CA VAL A 197 5.02 8.61 -5.84
C VAL A 197 4.88 10.12 -5.77
N VAL A 198 5.89 10.81 -5.25
CA VAL A 198 5.89 12.27 -5.08
C VAL A 198 7.13 12.85 -5.73
N LEU A 199 7.05 14.11 -6.18
CA LEU A 199 8.23 14.80 -6.73
C LEU A 199 9.22 15.15 -5.62
N GLU A 200 10.50 15.16 -5.94
CA GLU A 200 11.56 15.65 -5.07
C GLU A 200 11.29 17.09 -4.63
N GLY A 201 11.44 17.35 -3.34
CA GLY A 201 11.10 18.63 -2.71
C GLY A 201 9.60 18.85 -2.46
N ALA A 202 8.71 17.97 -2.91
CA ALA A 202 7.28 18.11 -2.67
C ALA A 202 6.93 17.89 -1.19
N LYS A 203 5.91 18.62 -0.72
CA LYS A 203 5.31 18.45 0.61
C LYS A 203 4.45 17.18 0.64
N VAL A 204 4.66 16.32 1.63
CA VAL A 204 3.87 15.09 1.81
C VAL A 204 2.93 15.27 3.00
N PHE A 205 1.63 15.08 2.77
CA PHE A 205 0.62 15.17 3.81
C PHE A 205 0.26 13.78 4.30
N PHE A 206 0.54 13.51 5.58
CA PHE A 206 0.09 12.32 6.26
C PHE A 206 -1.26 12.59 6.90
N ARG A 207 -2.24 11.74 6.63
CA ARG A 207 -3.54 11.72 7.31
C ARG A 207 -3.84 10.30 7.78
N VAL A 208 -4.16 10.16 9.06
CA VAL A 208 -4.51 8.87 9.67
C VAL A 208 -5.89 9.00 10.31
N SER A 209 -6.80 8.14 9.87
CA SER A 209 -8.16 8.02 10.38
C SER A 209 -8.23 6.84 11.34
N VAL A 210 -8.82 7.04 12.52
CA VAL A 210 -8.94 6.04 13.58
C VAL A 210 -10.36 5.95 14.11
N GLU A 211 -10.74 4.75 14.55
CA GLU A 211 -11.99 4.43 15.23
C GLU A 211 -11.71 3.68 16.54
N GLY A 212 -12.69 3.60 17.44
CA GLY A 212 -12.58 2.89 18.72
C GLY A 212 -12.10 3.81 19.85
N GLU A 213 -11.17 3.33 20.68
CA GLU A 213 -10.57 4.14 21.74
C GLU A 213 -9.65 5.21 21.15
N GLU A 214 -9.83 6.47 21.58
CA GLU A 214 -9.10 7.60 21.05
C GLU A 214 -7.64 7.56 21.56
N PRO A 215 -6.64 7.46 20.66
CA PRO A 215 -5.26 7.27 21.07
C PRO A 215 -4.67 8.56 21.65
N SER A 216 -3.80 8.43 22.65
CA SER A 216 -3.08 9.58 23.23
C SER A 216 -2.11 10.24 22.25
N GLU A 217 -1.53 9.45 21.35
CA GLU A 217 -0.69 9.93 20.26
C GLU A 217 -0.85 9.09 18.99
N VAL A 218 -0.71 9.78 17.85
CA VAL A 218 -0.63 9.15 16.53
C VAL A 218 0.71 9.54 15.91
N LEU A 219 1.46 8.54 15.47
CA LEU A 219 2.83 8.69 15.01
C LEU A 219 2.97 8.09 13.60
N VAL A 220 3.76 8.74 12.77
CA VAL A 220 4.27 8.16 11.53
C VAL A 220 5.76 7.89 11.73
N ARG A 221 6.13 6.61 11.79
CA ARG A 221 7.53 6.18 11.87
C ARG A 221 8.06 5.97 10.47
N ARG A 222 9.03 6.78 10.06
CA ARG A 222 9.67 6.66 8.75
C ARG A 222 10.99 5.93 8.87
N ARG A 223 11.32 5.18 7.83
CA ARG A 223 12.55 4.42 7.67
C ARG A 223 13.11 4.71 6.30
N PHE A 224 14.34 5.17 6.25
CA PHE A 224 15.07 5.46 5.02
C PHE A 224 16.50 4.94 5.13
N GLU A 225 17.23 4.97 4.03
CA GLU A 225 18.61 4.50 3.99
C GLU A 225 19.49 5.36 4.91
N GLY A 226 20.10 4.74 5.92
CA GLY A 226 20.94 5.44 6.92
C GLY A 226 20.21 5.90 8.19
N GLY A 227 18.90 5.69 8.36
CA GLY A 227 18.22 6.03 9.61
C GLY A 227 16.69 5.96 9.58
N GLY A 228 16.09 6.56 10.60
CA GLY A 228 14.65 6.71 10.71
C GLY A 228 14.30 7.81 11.68
N ASP A 229 13.10 8.34 11.53
CA ASP A 229 12.56 9.36 12.41
C ASP A 229 11.07 9.15 12.67
N VAL A 230 10.53 9.95 13.58
CA VAL A 230 9.14 9.86 14.01
C VAL A 230 8.50 11.22 13.80
N VAL A 231 7.40 11.24 13.06
CA VAL A 231 6.57 12.43 12.85
C VAL A 231 5.31 12.26 13.70
N ARG A 232 5.11 13.15 14.67
CA ARG A 232 3.88 13.16 15.48
C ARG A 232 2.77 13.89 14.72
N LEU A 233 1.61 13.26 14.63
CA LEU A 233 0.42 13.85 14.02
C LEU A 233 -0.39 14.62 15.05
N THR A 234 -1.09 15.64 14.58
CA THR A 234 -1.97 16.50 15.39
C THR A 234 -3.42 16.18 15.05
N ALA A 235 -4.28 16.08 16.06
CA ALA A 235 -5.71 15.90 15.86
C ALA A 235 -6.29 17.13 15.15
N VAL A 236 -7.00 16.91 14.04
CA VAL A 236 -7.71 17.96 13.29
C VAL A 236 -9.23 17.86 13.46
N ALA A 237 -9.74 16.66 13.71
CA ALA A 237 -11.12 16.36 14.08
C ALA A 237 -11.14 15.06 14.91
N PRO A 238 -12.26 14.71 15.58
CA PRO A 238 -12.37 13.44 16.29
C PRO A 238 -12.04 12.26 15.38
N GLY A 239 -11.06 11.45 15.78
CA GLY A 239 -10.57 10.31 14.98
C GLY A 239 -9.74 10.66 13.74
N GLU A 240 -9.41 11.93 13.49
CA GLU A 240 -8.64 12.36 12.31
C GLU A 240 -7.38 13.12 12.72
N TYR A 241 -6.24 12.62 12.26
CA TYR A 241 -4.91 13.11 12.64
C TYR A 241 -4.10 13.47 11.39
N GLU A 242 -3.40 14.59 11.43
CA GLU A 242 -2.61 15.07 10.30
C GLU A 242 -1.21 15.56 10.69
N ALA A 243 -0.28 15.39 9.76
CA ALA A 243 1.02 16.04 9.76
C ALA A 243 1.48 16.26 8.33
N ALA A 244 2.44 17.16 8.14
CA ALA A 244 3.06 17.33 6.85
C ALA A 244 4.58 17.27 6.95
N LEU A 245 5.19 16.50 6.05
CA LEU A 245 6.61 16.58 5.76
C LEU A 245 6.84 17.73 4.78
N PRO A 246 7.62 18.77 5.14
CA PRO A 246 7.80 19.95 4.30
C PRO A 246 8.38 19.67 2.92
N ALA A 247 9.34 18.73 2.83
CA ALA A 247 10.01 18.37 1.59
C ALA A 247 10.43 16.90 1.59
N ALA A 248 10.06 16.16 0.55
CA ALA A 248 10.51 14.80 0.32
C ALA A 248 11.84 14.79 -0.44
N VAL A 249 12.92 14.40 0.23
CA VAL A 249 14.28 14.41 -0.36
C VAL A 249 14.69 13.03 -0.87
N ALA A 250 14.37 11.97 -0.12
CA ALA A 250 14.69 10.59 -0.46
C ALA A 250 13.45 9.71 -0.32
N SER A 251 13.43 8.59 -1.03
CA SER A 251 12.38 7.57 -0.87
C SER A 251 12.44 6.95 0.53
N PHE A 252 11.29 6.69 1.14
CA PHE A 252 11.21 6.13 2.48
C PHE A 252 10.03 5.18 2.63
N ASP A 253 10.20 4.20 3.51
CA ASP A 253 9.12 3.36 4.02
C ASP A 253 8.59 3.96 5.32
N TYR A 254 7.31 3.76 5.63
CA TYR A 254 6.75 4.24 6.88
C TYR A 254 5.64 3.36 7.42
N PHE A 255 5.41 3.47 8.72
CA PHE A 255 4.29 2.86 9.44
C PHE A 255 3.50 3.96 10.13
N ALA A 256 2.18 3.83 10.14
CA ALA A 256 1.31 4.62 10.99
C ALA A 256 1.05 3.86 12.29
N GLU A 257 1.24 4.50 13.43
CA GLU A 257 0.98 3.96 14.77
C GLU A 257 -0.03 4.86 15.47
N ALA A 258 -1.06 4.26 16.06
CA ALA A 258 -2.10 4.95 16.80
C ALA A 258 -2.45 4.13 18.04
N GLY A 259 -1.91 4.52 19.20
CA GLY A 259 -2.05 3.73 20.43
C GLY A 259 -1.47 2.32 20.28
N ASP A 260 -2.32 1.30 20.36
CA ASP A 260 -1.94 -0.12 20.19
C ASP A 260 -2.13 -0.64 18.74
N ALA A 261 -2.60 0.21 17.82
CA ALA A 261 -2.77 -0.12 16.41
C ALA A 261 -1.56 0.31 15.57
N SER A 262 -1.23 -0.51 14.57
CA SER A 262 -0.22 -0.19 13.56
C SER A 262 -0.71 -0.59 12.17
N ALA A 263 -0.41 0.24 11.18
CA ALA A 263 -0.71 -0.01 9.77
C ALA A 263 0.53 0.25 8.91
N GLY A 264 0.79 -0.64 7.95
CA GLY A 264 1.93 -0.58 7.03
C GLY A 264 2.70 -1.91 6.93
N PRO A 265 3.90 -1.92 6.33
CA PRO A 265 4.62 -0.75 5.80
C PRO A 265 3.95 -0.15 4.56
N PHE A 266 4.08 1.16 4.40
CA PHE A 266 3.77 1.91 3.18
C PHE A 266 5.04 2.52 2.61
N ARG A 267 5.10 2.74 1.29
CA ARG A 267 6.27 3.32 0.62
C ARG A 267 5.94 4.62 -0.10
N VAL A 268 6.68 5.68 0.25
CA VAL A 268 6.73 6.92 -0.55
C VAL A 268 7.98 6.88 -1.42
N LYS A 269 7.78 6.81 -2.73
CA LYS A 269 8.86 6.92 -3.72
C LYS A 269 9.02 8.38 -4.12
N VAL A 270 10.23 8.91 -3.96
CA VAL A 270 10.59 10.25 -4.41
C VAL A 270 11.10 10.16 -5.84
N HIS A 271 10.42 10.85 -6.74
CA HIS A 271 10.75 10.95 -8.16
C HIS A 271 11.43 12.29 -8.44
N PRO A 272 12.57 12.34 -9.15
CA PRO A 272 13.22 13.61 -9.49
C PRO A 272 12.29 14.55 -10.27
N VAL A 273 12.46 15.86 -10.09
CA VAL A 273 11.67 16.85 -10.84
C VAL A 273 12.06 16.83 -12.32
N PRO A 274 11.11 16.57 -13.25
CA PRO A 274 11.40 16.56 -14.68
C PRO A 274 11.83 17.94 -15.19
N ALA A 275 12.98 18.02 -15.85
CA ALA A 275 13.53 19.27 -16.37
C ALA A 275 14.28 19.04 -17.69
N VAL A 276 14.16 20.00 -18.61
CA VAL A 276 15.00 20.04 -19.83
C VAL A 276 16.36 20.58 -19.44
N THR A 277 17.39 19.73 -19.48
CA THR A 277 18.74 20.05 -18.99
C THR A 277 19.59 20.71 -20.08
N ALA A 278 19.40 20.35 -21.34
CA ALA A 278 20.12 20.94 -22.47
C ALA A 278 19.23 21.02 -23.72
N VAL A 279 19.53 21.99 -24.58
CA VAL A 279 18.93 22.16 -25.90
C VAL A 279 20.03 22.48 -26.90
N THR A 280 20.08 21.73 -27.99
CA THR A 280 21.03 21.93 -29.09
C THR A 280 20.27 21.99 -30.42
N PHE A 281 20.68 22.89 -31.29
CA PHE A 281 20.11 23.12 -32.60
C PHE A 281 21.14 22.73 -33.66
N GLY A 282 20.92 21.61 -34.33
CA GLY A 282 21.67 21.24 -35.53
C GLY A 282 21.10 21.97 -36.73
N VAL A 283 21.87 22.86 -37.35
CA VAL A 283 21.46 23.65 -38.51
C VAL A 283 22.08 23.05 -39.77
N ARG A 284 21.24 22.75 -40.76
CA ARG A 284 21.65 22.35 -42.11
C ARG A 284 21.23 23.43 -43.11
N PRO A 285 22.15 24.31 -43.51
CA PRO A 285 21.90 25.33 -44.53
C PRO A 285 21.58 24.72 -45.91
N PRO A 286 20.90 25.48 -46.80
CA PRO A 286 20.75 25.08 -48.19
C PRO A 286 22.11 24.93 -48.87
N HIS A 287 22.26 23.91 -49.73
CA HIS A 287 23.53 23.58 -50.38
C HIS A 287 24.13 24.75 -51.18
N TYR A 288 23.30 25.61 -51.80
CA TYR A 288 23.79 26.76 -52.58
C TYR A 288 24.55 27.79 -51.74
N THR A 289 24.35 27.82 -50.41
CA THR A 289 25.01 28.79 -49.53
C THR A 289 26.50 28.48 -49.30
N GLY A 290 26.93 27.24 -49.56
CA GLY A 290 28.29 26.77 -49.26
C GLY A 290 28.65 26.79 -47.77
N VAL A 291 27.66 26.98 -46.88
CA VAL A 291 27.87 26.97 -45.43
C VAL A 291 27.73 25.54 -44.92
N GLU A 292 28.79 25.03 -44.29
CA GLU A 292 28.77 23.70 -43.67
C GLU A 292 27.73 23.61 -42.55
N PRO A 293 27.11 22.43 -42.34
CA PRO A 293 26.25 22.20 -41.19
C PRO A 293 26.96 22.51 -39.87
N PHE A 294 26.24 23.13 -38.93
CA PHE A 294 26.78 23.52 -37.63
C PHE A 294 25.77 23.27 -36.52
N GLU A 295 26.26 23.19 -35.28
CA GLU A 295 25.42 23.10 -34.09
C GLU A 295 25.50 24.40 -33.28
N GLU A 296 24.38 24.79 -32.68
CA GLU A 296 24.33 25.86 -31.70
C GLU A 296 23.50 25.45 -30.47
N SER A 297 23.96 25.79 -29.27
CA SER A 297 23.25 25.61 -28.00
C SER A 297 22.84 26.95 -27.36
N GLY A 298 23.17 28.08 -28.01
CA GLY A 298 22.79 29.42 -27.56
C GLY A 298 21.29 29.71 -27.58
N ARG A 299 20.85 30.70 -26.77
CA ARG A 299 19.44 31.14 -26.72
C ARG A 299 18.98 31.88 -27.96
N LEU A 300 19.90 32.40 -28.76
CA LEU A 300 19.65 33.07 -30.02
C LEU A 300 20.42 32.31 -31.11
N VAL A 301 19.71 31.72 -32.06
CA VAL A 301 20.31 30.98 -33.16
C VAL A 301 20.01 31.72 -34.46
N ARG A 302 21.05 32.14 -35.16
CA ARG A 302 20.97 32.79 -36.47
C ARG A 302 21.46 31.83 -37.54
N PHE A 303 20.74 31.72 -38.65
CA PHE A 303 21.08 30.78 -39.73
C PHE A 303 20.56 31.27 -41.08
N PRO A 304 21.14 30.85 -42.22
CA PRO A 304 20.63 31.18 -43.55
C PRO A 304 19.16 30.81 -43.72
N ALA A 305 18.35 31.66 -44.35
CA ALA A 305 16.96 31.35 -44.65
C ALA A 305 16.86 30.08 -45.51
N GLY A 306 15.83 29.27 -45.27
CA GLY A 306 15.68 27.97 -45.92
C GLY A 306 16.46 26.82 -45.27
N SER A 307 17.24 27.08 -44.21
CA SER A 307 17.88 26.02 -43.42
C SER A 307 16.85 25.11 -42.75
N THR A 308 17.22 23.84 -42.60
CA THR A 308 16.53 22.89 -41.72
C THR A 308 17.20 22.89 -40.36
N VAL A 309 16.42 23.05 -39.30
CA VAL A 309 16.89 23.13 -37.91
C VAL A 309 16.38 21.92 -37.14
N GLU A 310 17.30 21.05 -36.72
CA GLU A 310 17.05 19.92 -35.82
C GLU A 310 17.21 20.37 -34.37
N ALA A 311 16.10 20.65 -33.69
CA ALA A 311 16.11 20.96 -32.26
C ALA A 311 16.11 19.66 -31.44
N ARG A 312 17.20 19.41 -30.72
CA ARG A 312 17.37 18.28 -29.80
C ARG A 312 17.31 18.77 -28.36
N ILE A 313 16.56 18.07 -27.52
CA ILE A 313 16.55 18.28 -26.07
C ILE A 313 17.13 17.07 -25.35
N THR A 314 17.83 17.34 -24.24
CA THR A 314 18.23 16.36 -23.23
C THR A 314 17.44 16.63 -21.95
N THR A 315 16.99 15.58 -21.27
CA THR A 315 16.10 15.68 -20.09
C THR A 315 16.70 15.02 -18.85
N SER A 316 16.30 15.47 -17.66
CA SER A 316 16.76 14.90 -16.38
C SER A 316 16.14 13.53 -16.07
N THR A 317 14.99 13.22 -16.66
CA THR A 317 14.27 11.95 -16.49
C THR A 317 13.88 11.37 -17.85
N ALA A 318 13.56 10.07 -17.88
CA ALA A 318 13.26 9.38 -19.13
C ALA A 318 12.00 9.93 -19.81
N VAL A 319 12.10 10.25 -21.11
CA VAL A 319 11.04 10.89 -21.89
C VAL A 319 9.97 9.87 -22.29
N ARG A 320 8.70 10.19 -22.00
CA ARG A 320 7.52 9.52 -22.56
C ARG A 320 6.99 10.26 -23.78
N ARG A 321 6.77 11.57 -23.64
CA ARG A 321 6.34 12.48 -24.72
C ARG A 321 7.06 13.81 -24.57
N ALA A 322 7.34 14.48 -25.68
CA ALA A 322 7.97 15.80 -25.67
C ALA A 322 7.35 16.69 -26.75
N TRP A 323 7.37 18.00 -26.51
CA TRP A 323 6.79 18.99 -27.40
C TRP A 323 7.66 20.23 -27.49
N VAL A 324 7.65 20.83 -28.67
CA VAL A 324 8.12 22.20 -28.89
C VAL A 324 6.90 23.11 -29.03
N ILE A 325 6.89 24.21 -28.29
CA ILE A 325 5.80 25.17 -28.25
C ILE A 325 6.31 26.47 -28.86
N ALA A 326 5.64 26.94 -29.91
CA ALA A 326 6.00 28.17 -30.62
C ALA A 326 4.72 28.88 -31.09
N ARG A 327 4.59 30.19 -30.79
CA ARG A 327 3.44 31.01 -31.19
C ARG A 327 2.07 30.40 -30.83
N GLY A 328 1.96 29.78 -29.65
CA GLY A 328 0.75 29.09 -29.20
C GLY A 328 0.48 27.73 -29.85
N ASN A 329 1.28 27.31 -30.83
CA ASN A 329 1.21 25.99 -31.44
C ASN A 329 2.14 25.01 -30.75
N THR A 330 1.64 23.81 -30.48
CA THR A 330 2.38 22.71 -29.87
C THR A 330 2.65 21.65 -30.93
N LYS A 331 3.93 21.37 -31.19
CA LYS A 331 4.34 20.31 -32.13
C LYS A 331 5.03 19.18 -31.35
N PRO A 332 4.64 17.91 -31.54
CA PRO A 332 5.30 16.79 -30.88
C PRO A 332 6.73 16.62 -31.39
N MET A 333 7.61 16.17 -30.49
CA MET A 333 8.98 15.77 -30.78
C MET A 333 9.07 14.25 -30.86
N LYS A 334 9.96 13.74 -31.71
CA LYS A 334 10.25 12.31 -31.81
C LYS A 334 11.29 11.93 -30.75
N LYS A 335 11.01 10.92 -29.94
CA LYS A 335 11.98 10.34 -29.00
C LYS A 335 13.16 9.74 -29.78
N THR A 336 14.38 10.11 -29.40
CA THR A 336 15.63 9.63 -30.03
C THR A 336 16.43 8.70 -29.12
N GLY A 337 16.21 8.78 -27.80
CA GLY A 337 16.84 7.96 -26.78
C GLY A 337 15.99 7.94 -25.51
N GLY A 338 16.50 7.36 -24.42
CA GLY A 338 15.77 7.29 -23.14
C GLY A 338 15.40 8.67 -22.58
N ASP A 339 16.31 9.62 -22.72
CA ASP A 339 16.38 10.95 -22.11
C ASP A 339 16.50 12.08 -23.17
N SER A 340 16.16 11.77 -24.42
CA SER A 340 16.29 12.74 -25.52
C SER A 340 15.15 12.68 -26.52
N ALA A 341 14.82 13.86 -27.05
CA ALA A 341 13.84 14.03 -28.10
C ALA A 341 14.29 15.06 -29.13
N LEU A 342 13.78 14.93 -30.36
CA LEU A 342 14.16 15.74 -31.50
C LEU A 342 12.93 16.23 -32.28
N ALA A 343 12.96 17.49 -32.69
CA ALA A 343 12.02 18.05 -33.65
C ALA A 343 12.74 18.76 -34.79
N VAL A 344 12.26 18.52 -36.01
CA VAL A 344 12.72 19.22 -37.20
C VAL A 344 11.84 20.44 -37.44
N LEU A 345 12.48 21.60 -37.61
CA LEU A 345 11.89 22.92 -37.77
C LEU A 345 12.46 23.60 -39.02
N SER A 346 11.63 24.34 -39.74
CA SER A 346 12.05 25.15 -40.90
C SER A 346 11.39 26.52 -40.85
N PRO A 347 11.71 27.35 -39.83
CA PRO A 347 11.07 28.64 -39.66
C PRO A 347 11.47 29.61 -40.78
N ARG A 348 10.47 30.25 -41.39
CA ARG A 348 10.67 31.27 -42.45
C ARG A 348 10.76 32.70 -41.92
N SER A 349 10.40 32.91 -40.65
CA SER A 349 10.46 34.19 -39.96
C SER A 349 10.98 33.98 -38.53
N PRO A 350 11.48 35.03 -37.86
CA PRO A 350 11.93 34.92 -36.48
C PRO A 350 10.87 34.31 -35.57
N VAL A 351 11.24 33.30 -34.78
CA VAL A 351 10.31 32.58 -33.90
C VAL A 351 10.94 32.34 -32.53
N SER A 352 10.15 32.57 -31.48
CA SER A 352 10.49 32.19 -30.12
C SER A 352 9.77 30.90 -29.74
N LEU A 353 10.51 29.98 -29.12
CA LEU A 353 10.02 28.67 -28.74
C LEU A 353 10.59 28.22 -27.40
N PHE A 354 9.90 27.30 -26.75
CA PHE A 354 10.37 26.59 -25.56
C PHE A 354 9.92 25.13 -25.65
N PHE A 355 10.46 24.30 -24.77
CA PHE A 355 10.22 22.87 -24.76
C PHE A 355 9.58 22.45 -23.44
N ARG A 356 8.75 21.41 -23.53
CA ARG A 356 8.22 20.67 -22.39
C ARG A 356 8.26 19.19 -22.72
N TYR A 357 8.36 18.37 -21.69
CA TYR A 357 8.20 16.94 -21.85
C TYR A 357 7.43 16.36 -20.67
N GLU A 358 6.91 15.18 -20.90
CA GLU A 358 6.32 14.33 -19.89
C GLU A 358 7.19 13.07 -19.78
N ASP A 359 7.50 12.70 -18.55
CA ASP A 359 8.34 11.56 -18.27
C ASP A 359 7.56 10.22 -18.25
N THR A 360 8.27 9.13 -18.05
CA THR A 360 7.66 7.79 -17.96
C THR A 360 6.83 7.56 -16.70
N ALA A 361 7.00 8.37 -15.65
CA ALA A 361 6.18 8.34 -14.44
C ALA A 361 4.88 9.17 -14.58
N GLY A 362 4.73 9.93 -15.68
CA GLY A 362 3.55 10.75 -15.97
C GLY A 362 3.65 12.18 -15.41
N PHE A 363 4.83 12.61 -14.96
CA PHE A 363 5.05 13.99 -14.53
C PHE A 363 5.48 14.86 -15.71
N GLU A 364 4.89 16.06 -15.80
CA GLU A 364 5.28 17.06 -16.78
C GLU A 364 6.40 17.95 -16.26
N SER A 365 7.32 18.31 -17.15
CA SER A 365 8.37 19.26 -16.87
C SER A 365 7.84 20.69 -16.81
N ALA A 366 8.52 21.54 -16.05
CA ALA A 366 8.40 22.98 -16.23
C ALA A 366 8.78 23.38 -17.68
N ALA A 367 8.38 24.58 -18.11
CA ALA A 367 8.83 25.13 -19.38
C ALA A 367 10.34 25.35 -19.35
N SER A 368 11.03 24.94 -20.42
CA SER A 368 12.45 25.30 -20.60
C SER A 368 12.63 26.82 -20.72
N ALA A 369 13.89 27.24 -20.76
CA ALA A 369 14.26 28.53 -21.32
C ALA A 369 13.62 28.78 -22.70
N VAL A 370 13.32 30.05 -22.99
CA VAL A 370 12.88 30.50 -24.32
C VAL A 370 14.09 30.69 -25.23
N PHE A 371 14.04 30.08 -26.42
CA PHE A 371 15.01 30.17 -27.49
C PHE A 371 14.44 30.97 -28.66
N ARG A 372 15.28 31.72 -29.37
CA ARG A 372 14.90 32.54 -30.53
C ARG A 372 15.66 32.08 -31.77
N LEU A 373 14.92 31.57 -32.76
CA LEU A 373 15.44 31.19 -34.06
C LEU A 373 15.23 32.34 -35.04
N VAL A 374 16.31 32.76 -35.73
CA VAL A 374 16.30 33.91 -36.65
C VAL A 374 16.88 33.50 -38.00
N PRO A 375 16.02 33.20 -39.00
CA PRO A 375 16.48 33.03 -40.36
C PRO A 375 16.97 34.36 -40.94
N LEU A 376 18.16 34.34 -41.55
CA LEU A 376 18.77 35.48 -42.24
C LEU A 376 18.39 35.41 -43.73
N PRO A 377 17.63 36.38 -44.25
CA PRO A 377 17.21 36.36 -45.64
C PRO A 377 18.41 36.52 -46.57
N ASP A 378 18.39 35.75 -47.66
CA ASP A 378 19.30 35.86 -48.79
C ASP A 378 19.05 37.17 -49.56
N ARG A 379 20.12 37.87 -49.95
CA ARG A 379 20.04 39.16 -50.64
C ARG A 379 20.29 38.96 -52.13
N PRO A 380 19.55 39.66 -53.01
CA PRO A 380 19.82 39.57 -54.44
C PRO A 380 21.24 40.09 -54.75
N PRO A 381 21.90 39.53 -55.78
CA PRO A 381 23.22 39.97 -56.18
C PRO A 381 23.18 41.43 -56.65
N LEU A 382 24.24 42.17 -56.33
CA LEU A 382 24.44 43.54 -56.76
C LEU A 382 25.32 43.55 -58.00
N VAL A 383 24.79 44.08 -59.11
CA VAL A 383 25.51 44.19 -60.39
C VAL A 383 25.56 45.65 -60.82
N ALA A 384 26.73 46.09 -61.30
CA ALA A 384 26.93 47.44 -61.80
C ALA A 384 27.85 47.44 -63.03
N ILE A 385 27.55 48.31 -64.00
CA ILE A 385 28.49 48.69 -65.06
C ILE A 385 29.33 49.84 -64.51
N VAL A 386 30.64 49.64 -64.47
CA VAL A 386 31.62 50.62 -63.98
C VAL A 386 32.10 51.50 -65.12
N LEU A 387 32.30 50.92 -66.31
CA LEU A 387 32.65 51.62 -67.55
C LEU A 387 31.93 50.97 -68.74
N PRO A 388 31.52 51.73 -69.77
CA PRO A 388 31.46 53.20 -69.76
C PRO A 388 30.44 53.71 -68.72
N LEU A 389 30.57 54.98 -68.33
CA LEU A 389 29.52 55.64 -67.56
C LEU A 389 28.28 55.81 -68.43
N ASP A 390 27.11 55.88 -67.80
CA ASP A 390 25.87 56.16 -68.52
C ASP A 390 25.98 57.48 -69.32
N GLY A 391 25.55 57.45 -70.57
CA GLY A 391 25.68 58.58 -71.50
C GLY A 391 27.09 58.87 -72.03
N ALA A 392 28.07 57.98 -71.86
CA ALA A 392 29.42 58.22 -72.40
C ALA A 392 29.44 58.32 -73.93
N SER A 393 30.19 59.30 -74.45
CA SER A 393 30.47 59.42 -75.89
C SER A 393 31.64 58.53 -76.28
N VAL A 394 31.41 57.58 -77.19
CA VAL A 394 32.42 56.62 -77.66
C VAL A 394 32.78 56.93 -79.12
N PRO A 395 34.07 57.02 -79.49
CA PRO A 395 34.48 57.27 -80.87
C PRO A 395 33.97 56.19 -81.84
N LEU A 396 33.50 56.62 -83.02
CA LEU A 396 33.12 55.68 -84.09
C LEU A 396 34.35 54.85 -84.51
N LYS A 397 34.19 53.52 -84.56
CA LYS A 397 35.21 52.53 -84.98
C LYS A 397 36.33 52.23 -83.96
N MET A 398 36.16 52.61 -82.69
CA MET A 398 37.03 52.10 -81.61
C MET A 398 36.32 51.00 -80.82
N PRO A 399 37.07 49.97 -80.37
CA PRO A 399 36.51 48.94 -79.50
C PRO A 399 36.07 49.54 -78.16
N LEU A 400 34.86 49.23 -77.72
CA LEU A 400 34.29 49.73 -76.47
C LEU A 400 34.63 48.76 -75.33
N THR A 401 35.48 49.19 -74.39
CA THR A 401 35.71 48.41 -73.17
C THR A 401 34.57 48.60 -72.19
N VAL A 402 33.85 47.52 -71.90
CA VAL A 402 32.87 47.46 -70.83
C VAL A 402 33.53 46.83 -69.61
N LYS A 403 33.51 47.56 -68.48
CA LYS A 403 33.87 47.00 -67.17
C LYS A 403 32.64 46.98 -66.29
N GLY A 404 32.48 45.92 -65.52
CA GLY A 404 31.41 45.78 -64.54
C GLY A 404 31.88 45.08 -63.27
N SER A 405 31.04 45.13 -62.25
CA SER A 405 31.24 44.41 -61.01
C SER A 405 29.95 43.72 -60.61
N ALA A 406 30.05 42.46 -60.19
CA ALA A 406 28.96 41.72 -59.58
C ALA A 406 29.39 41.24 -58.19
N ARG A 407 28.50 41.33 -57.19
CA ARG A 407 28.74 40.89 -55.81
C ARG A 407 27.52 40.18 -55.24
N ASP A 408 27.76 39.15 -54.45
CA ASP A 408 26.73 38.34 -53.79
C ASP A 408 27.23 37.85 -52.42
N ASP A 409 26.33 37.58 -51.48
CA ASP A 409 26.66 37.11 -50.13
C ASP A 409 26.98 35.60 -50.09
N TYR A 410 26.37 34.80 -50.96
CA TYR A 410 26.59 33.34 -51.04
C TYR A 410 27.38 32.91 -52.28
N GLY A 411 27.44 33.74 -53.32
CA GLY A 411 28.27 33.56 -54.50
C GLY A 411 27.49 33.65 -55.81
N LEU A 412 28.23 33.90 -56.89
CA LEU A 412 27.66 34.01 -58.23
C LEU A 412 27.81 32.66 -58.96
N SER A 413 26.74 32.21 -59.62
CA SER A 413 26.75 30.97 -60.42
C SER A 413 26.96 31.21 -61.91
N ALA A 414 26.52 32.37 -62.41
CA ALA A 414 26.70 32.80 -63.79
C ALA A 414 26.68 34.32 -63.87
N LEU A 415 27.41 34.87 -64.84
CA LEU A 415 27.37 36.28 -65.18
C LEU A 415 27.28 36.42 -66.69
N ARG A 416 26.46 37.35 -67.18
CA ARG A 416 26.32 37.63 -68.61
C ARG A 416 26.30 39.13 -68.84
N LEU A 417 26.98 39.57 -69.89
CA LEU A 417 26.84 40.92 -70.43
C LEU A 417 25.79 40.87 -71.54
N GLU A 418 24.70 41.60 -71.37
CA GLU A 418 23.69 41.77 -72.42
C GLU A 418 23.81 43.20 -72.99
N TYR A 419 23.95 43.33 -74.31
CA TYR A 419 24.02 44.62 -74.99
C TYR A 419 23.26 44.61 -76.31
N SER A 420 22.80 45.78 -76.74
CA SER A 420 22.19 46.03 -78.05
C SER A 420 22.80 47.29 -78.64
N VAL A 421 23.18 47.24 -79.91
CA VAL A 421 23.74 48.38 -80.63
C VAL A 421 22.67 48.93 -81.57
N ASN A 422 22.37 50.23 -81.46
CA ASN A 422 21.40 50.94 -82.30
C ASN A 422 20.01 50.29 -82.39
N GLY A 423 19.53 49.65 -81.31
CA GLY A 423 18.22 48.99 -81.27
C GLY A 423 18.17 47.65 -82.03
N GLY A 424 19.32 47.09 -82.39
CA GLY A 424 19.42 45.75 -82.96
C GLY A 424 19.10 44.63 -81.94
N PRO A 425 19.20 43.36 -82.36
CA PRO A 425 18.95 42.23 -81.47
C PRO A 425 19.93 42.22 -80.28
N TRP A 426 19.43 41.82 -79.12
CA TRP A 426 20.25 41.68 -77.91
C TRP A 426 21.28 40.57 -78.08
N VAL A 427 22.55 40.91 -77.88
CA VAL A 427 23.66 39.96 -77.80
C VAL A 427 23.88 39.60 -76.34
N LYS A 428 24.06 38.30 -76.07
CA LYS A 428 24.30 37.77 -74.73
C LYS A 428 25.67 37.12 -74.67
N GLU A 429 26.61 37.78 -74.03
CA GLU A 429 27.96 37.27 -73.82
C GLU A 429 28.06 36.64 -72.43
N ALA A 430 28.42 35.36 -72.35
CA ALA A 430 28.66 34.69 -71.09
C ALA A 430 30.05 35.06 -70.57
N LEU A 431 30.12 35.53 -69.32
CA LEU A 431 31.37 35.92 -68.67
C LEU A 431 31.81 34.81 -67.71
N SER A 432 33.13 34.57 -67.65
CA SER A 432 33.69 33.56 -66.75
C SER A 432 33.53 34.01 -65.30
N VAL A 433 32.94 33.15 -64.47
CA VAL A 433 32.81 33.33 -63.03
C VAL A 433 33.63 32.23 -62.36
N PRO A 434 34.64 32.57 -61.54
CA PRO A 434 35.35 31.56 -60.77
C PRO A 434 34.38 30.82 -59.83
N PRO A 435 34.58 29.52 -59.57
CA PRO A 435 33.76 28.77 -58.63
C PRO A 435 33.70 29.47 -57.25
N ALA A 436 32.49 29.60 -56.70
CA ALA A 436 32.22 30.25 -55.41
C ALA A 436 32.67 31.73 -55.31
N ALA A 437 32.84 32.44 -56.44
CA ALA A 437 33.19 33.86 -56.40
C ALA A 437 32.04 34.70 -55.84
N ARG A 438 32.29 35.35 -54.69
CA ARG A 438 31.38 36.33 -54.07
C ARG A 438 31.48 37.73 -54.68
N ALA A 439 32.56 38.00 -55.41
CA ALA A 439 32.76 39.22 -56.15
C ALA A 439 33.50 38.90 -57.45
N VAL A 440 33.00 39.44 -58.56
CA VAL A 440 33.63 39.30 -59.88
C VAL A 440 33.72 40.68 -60.51
N GLU A 441 34.93 41.06 -60.90
CA GLU A 441 35.14 42.16 -61.84
C GLU A 441 35.14 41.60 -63.25
N MET A 442 34.39 42.22 -64.14
CA MET A 442 34.33 41.84 -65.54
C MET A 442 34.91 42.90 -66.44
N ARG A 443 35.51 42.44 -67.54
CA ARG A 443 35.99 43.28 -68.63
C ARG A 443 35.67 42.57 -69.94
N SER A 444 34.84 43.18 -70.76
CA SER A 444 34.59 42.79 -72.16
C SER A 444 34.99 43.94 -73.09
N VAL A 445 35.28 43.61 -74.34
CA VAL A 445 35.65 44.56 -75.38
C VAL A 445 34.71 44.32 -76.55
N LEU A 446 33.80 45.28 -76.79
CA LEU A 446 32.75 45.25 -77.80
C LEU A 446 33.15 45.93 -79.10
#